data_AF-A0A7Y7NIJ3-F1
#
_entry.id   AF-A0A7Y7NIJ3-F1
#
_cell.length_a   1.000
_cell.length_b   1.000
_cell.length_c   1.000
_cell.angle_alpha   90.00
_cell.angle_beta   90.00
_cell.angle_gamma   90.00
#
_symmetry.space_group_name_H-M   'P 1'
#
loop_
_entity.id
_entity.type
_entity.pdbx_description
1 polymer ?
#
loop_
_entity_poly.entity_id
_entity_poly.type
_entity_poly.pdbx_seq_one_letter_code
_entity_poly.pdbx_strand_id
1 'polypeptide(L)'
;MFQQENGNPDAAIKAYKNIIAIDPKYKQAYFNIGFVYLEYKHVYNEALKSFTDAITVDKNYAEAYYNRGYTYELMKETDKARSDFKMALPNTYQLSKSY
;
A
#
# COMPACT_ATOMS: atom_id res chain seq x y z
N MET A 1 -22.68 1.96 27.13
CA MET A 1 -21.59 2.88 26.75
C MET A 1 -21.15 2.52 25.34
N PHE A 2 -21.72 3.20 24.33
CA PHE A 2 -21.44 2.96 22.92
C PHE A 2 -20.10 3.62 22.58
N GLN A 3 -19.05 2.81 22.45
CA GLN A 3 -17.71 3.31 22.13
C GLN A 3 -17.66 3.75 20.67
N GLN A 4 -17.69 5.06 20.50
CA GLN A 4 -16.87 5.83 19.58
C GLN A 4 -16.77 5.28 18.15
N GLU A 5 -17.61 5.85 17.27
CA GLU A 5 -17.55 5.77 15.80
C GLU A 5 -16.30 6.46 15.21
N ASN A 6 -15.15 6.40 15.90
CA ASN A 6 -13.86 6.68 15.30
C ASN A 6 -13.38 5.37 14.69
N GLY A 7 -13.53 5.25 13.36
CA GLY A 7 -13.26 4.05 12.57
C GLY A 7 -12.10 3.23 13.12
N ASN A 8 -12.44 2.13 13.78
CA ASN A 8 -11.47 1.29 14.46
C ASN A 8 -10.55 0.64 13.41
N PRO A 9 -9.24 0.99 13.37
CA PRO A 9 -8.33 0.50 12.34
C PRO A 9 -8.21 -1.02 12.38
N ASP A 10 -8.35 -1.66 13.55
CA ASP A 10 -8.33 -3.11 13.67
C ASP A 10 -9.59 -3.77 13.06
N ALA A 11 -10.75 -3.13 13.20
CA ALA A 11 -11.98 -3.59 12.57
C ALA A 11 -11.89 -3.46 11.03
N ALA A 12 -11.31 -2.37 10.53
CA ALA A 12 -11.08 -2.17 9.10
C ALA A 12 -10.13 -3.25 8.53
N ILE A 13 -8.99 -3.48 9.20
CA ILE A 13 -8.04 -4.54 8.80
C ILE A 13 -8.74 -5.90 8.78
N LYS A 14 -9.56 -6.22 9.80
CA LYS A 14 -10.30 -7.48 9.87
C LYS A 14 -11.29 -7.62 8.71
N ALA A 15 -12.02 -6.56 8.36
CA ALA A 15 -12.94 -6.56 7.23
C ALA A 15 -12.22 -6.84 5.90
N TYR A 16 -11.10 -6.17 5.65
CA TYR A 16 -10.29 -6.40 4.44
C TYR A 16 -9.65 -7.80 4.42
N LYS A 17 -9.23 -8.33 5.57
CA LYS A 17 -8.74 -9.73 5.66
C LYS A 17 -9.84 -10.75 5.31
N ASN A 18 -11.09 -10.50 5.70
CA ASN A 18 -12.20 -11.34 5.28
C ASN A 18 -12.43 -11.27 3.76
N ILE A 19 -12.29 -10.09 3.16
CA ILE A 19 -12.36 -9.94 1.69
C ILE A 19 -11.26 -10.75 1.03
N ILE A 20 -10.02 -10.67 1.53
CA ILE A 20 -8.87 -11.46 1.02
C ILE A 20 -9.12 -12.97 1.14
N ALA A 21 -9.78 -13.41 2.21
CA ALA A 21 -10.12 -14.83 2.39
C ALA A 21 -11.16 -15.32 1.37
N ILE A 22 -12.03 -14.43 0.88
CA ILE A 22 -13.04 -14.73 -0.14
C ILE A 22 -12.44 -14.60 -1.54
N ASP A 23 -11.69 -13.53 -1.79
CA ASP A 23 -10.99 -13.26 -3.05
C ASP A 23 -9.54 -12.82 -2.77
N PRO A 24 -8.58 -13.76 -2.82
CA PRO A 24 -7.17 -13.46 -2.66
C PRO A 24 -6.57 -12.60 -3.77
N LYS A 25 -7.29 -12.37 -4.87
CA LYS A 25 -6.85 -11.50 -5.98
C LYS A 25 -7.41 -10.09 -5.87
N TYR A 26 -8.08 -9.75 -4.79
CA TYR A 26 -8.62 -8.42 -4.57
C TYR A 26 -7.54 -7.45 -4.05
N LYS A 27 -6.74 -6.92 -4.98
CA LYS A 27 -5.61 -6.00 -4.71
C LYS A 27 -5.98 -4.80 -3.82
N GLN A 28 -7.19 -4.25 -3.96
CA GLN A 28 -7.61 -3.10 -3.16
C GLN A 28 -7.71 -3.42 -1.66
N ALA A 29 -8.02 -4.66 -1.27
CA ALA A 29 -8.03 -5.03 0.16
C ALA A 29 -6.62 -4.98 0.75
N TYR A 30 -5.62 -5.51 0.05
CA TYR A 30 -4.21 -5.42 0.48
C TYR A 30 -3.74 -3.97 0.56
N PHE A 31 -4.07 -3.16 -0.46
CA PHE A 31 -3.76 -1.73 -0.45
C PHE A 31 -4.38 -1.00 0.74
N ASN A 32 -5.68 -1.23 1.01
CA ASN A 32 -6.37 -0.57 2.11
C ASN A 32 -5.85 -1.03 3.48
N ILE A 33 -5.45 -2.29 3.65
CA ILE A 33 -4.77 -2.74 4.87
C ILE A 33 -3.45 -1.99 5.05
N GLY A 34 -2.66 -1.84 3.99
CA GLY A 34 -1.41 -1.09 4.02
C GLY A 34 -1.61 0.37 4.39
N PHE A 35 -2.61 1.01 3.80
CA PHE A 35 -3.02 2.38 4.11
C PHE A 35 -3.44 2.53 5.58
N VAL A 36 -4.21 1.57 6.11
CA VAL A 36 -4.62 1.59 7.52
C VAL A 36 -3.40 1.47 8.45
N TYR A 37 -2.45 0.60 8.13
CA TYR A 37 -1.21 0.48 8.90
C TYR A 37 -0.33 1.74 8.82
N LEU A 38 -0.29 2.40 7.67
CA LEU A 38 0.48 3.61 7.43
C LEU A 38 -0.10 4.82 8.19
N GLU A 39 -1.37 5.13 7.95
CA GLU A 39 -2.00 6.39 8.36
C GLU A 39 -2.56 6.34 9.78
N TYR A 40 -3.06 5.20 10.23
CA TYR A 40 -3.77 5.10 11.52
C TYR A 40 -2.98 4.37 12.60
N LYS A 41 -2.11 3.42 12.22
CA LYS A 41 -1.31 2.64 13.18
C LYS A 41 0.17 3.03 13.19
N HIS A 42 0.65 3.73 12.16
CA HIS A 42 2.06 4.07 11.94
C HIS A 42 3.01 2.86 12.05
N VAL A 43 2.54 1.67 11.63
CA VAL A 43 3.33 0.43 11.62
C VAL A 43 3.86 0.22 10.20
N TYR A 44 4.97 0.88 9.89
CA TYR A 44 5.49 0.96 8.52
C TYR A 44 5.86 -0.40 7.92
N ASN A 45 6.40 -1.33 8.72
CA ASN A 45 6.75 -2.67 8.24
C ASN A 45 5.53 -3.45 7.74
N GLU A 46 4.39 -3.36 8.43
CA GLU A 46 3.14 -4.01 8.01
C GLU A 46 2.50 -3.30 6.82
N ALA A 47 2.63 -1.97 6.74
CA ALA A 47 2.22 -1.19 5.58
C ALA A 47 3.00 -1.61 4.31
N LEU A 48 4.33 -1.67 4.40
CA LEU A 48 5.20 -2.11 3.31
C LEU A 48 4.85 -3.52 2.82
N LYS A 49 4.60 -4.45 3.75
CA LYS A 49 4.19 -5.81 3.42
C LYS A 49 2.87 -5.82 2.66
N SER A 50 1.88 -5.09 3.16
CA SER A 50 0.54 -5.03 2.55
C SER A 50 0.56 -4.38 1.16
N PHE A 51 1.33 -3.31 0.96
CA PHE A 51 1.52 -2.72 -0.37
C PHE A 51 2.27 -3.66 -1.31
N THR A 52 3.24 -4.41 -0.79
CA THR A 52 3.95 -5.44 -1.57
C THR A 52 3.00 -6.53 -2.01
N ASP A 53 2.13 -7.02 -1.12
CA ASP A 53 1.11 -8.02 -1.46
C ASP A 53 0.17 -7.47 -2.56
N ALA A 54 -0.29 -6.21 -2.44
CA ALA A 54 -1.10 -5.57 -3.49
C ALA A 54 -0.39 -5.54 -4.86
N ILE A 55 0.92 -5.24 -4.88
CA ILE A 55 1.77 -5.24 -6.07
C ILE A 55 1.96 -6.67 -6.62
N THR A 56 2.04 -7.69 -5.76
CA THR A 56 2.14 -9.08 -6.23
C THR A 56 0.88 -9.54 -6.96
N VAL A 57 -0.28 -9.05 -6.51
CA VAL A 57 -1.57 -9.32 -7.14
C VAL A 57 -1.70 -8.54 -8.46
N ASP A 58 -1.29 -7.27 -8.47
CA ASP A 58 -1.25 -6.43 -9.67
C ASP A 58 0.05 -5.63 -9.77
N LYS A 59 0.93 -6.10 -10.65
CA LYS A 59 2.25 -5.51 -10.91
C LYS A 59 2.21 -4.12 -11.53
N ASN A 60 1.05 -3.67 -12.01
CA ASN A 60 0.87 -2.34 -12.59
C ASN A 60 0.12 -1.40 -11.65
N TYR A 61 -0.06 -1.79 -10.37
CA TYR A 61 -0.81 -0.98 -9.42
C TYR A 61 0.01 0.22 -8.92
N ALA A 62 -0.03 1.30 -9.70
CA ALA A 62 0.74 2.51 -9.48
C ALA A 62 0.55 3.11 -8.08
N GLU A 63 -0.69 3.11 -7.56
CA GLU A 63 -0.99 3.64 -6.23
C GLU A 63 -0.33 2.83 -5.12
N ALA A 64 -0.21 1.51 -5.27
CA ALA A 64 0.48 0.67 -4.30
C ALA A 64 2.00 0.95 -4.30
N TYR A 65 2.61 1.15 -5.48
CA TYR A 65 4.00 1.58 -5.58
C TYR A 65 4.22 2.96 -4.96
N TYR A 66 3.34 3.92 -5.24
CA TYR A 66 3.44 5.27 -4.66
C TYR A 66 3.40 5.23 -3.13
N ASN A 67 2.42 4.52 -2.55
CA ASN A 67 2.27 4.46 -1.10
C ASN A 67 3.37 3.64 -0.43
N ARG A 68 3.89 2.59 -1.08
CA ARG A 68 5.08 1.87 -0.60
C ARG A 68 6.33 2.76 -0.63
N GLY A 69 6.50 3.54 -1.70
CA GLY A 69 7.57 4.53 -1.83
C GLY A 69 7.49 5.60 -0.74
N TYR A 70 6.30 6.15 -0.50
CA TYR A 70 6.07 7.11 0.58
C TYR A 70 6.37 6.51 1.97
N THR A 71 5.97 5.26 2.19
CA THR A 71 6.30 4.54 3.44
C THR A 71 7.82 4.40 3.62
N TYR A 72 8.56 4.10 2.55
CA TYR A 72 10.03 4.09 2.58
C TYR A 72 10.62 5.48 2.86
N GLU A 73 10.04 6.58 2.35
CA GLU A 73 10.49 7.93 2.70
C GLU A 73 10.33 8.23 4.19
N LEU A 74 9.20 7.85 4.79
CA LEU A 74 8.98 8.00 6.23
C LEU A 74 10.00 7.20 7.06
N MET A 75 10.44 6.05 6.53
CA MET A 75 11.51 5.22 7.12
C MET A 75 12.93 5.72 6.80
N LYS A 76 13.07 6.82 6.05
CA LYS A 76 14.34 7.36 5.52
C LYS A 76 15.08 6.43 4.56
N GLU A 77 14.41 5.44 4.00
CA GLU A 77 14.94 4.51 2.99
C GLU A 77 14.80 5.10 1.57
N THR A 78 15.48 6.20 1.33
CA THR A 78 15.32 7.06 0.14
C THR A 78 15.61 6.34 -1.18
N ASP A 79 16.56 5.40 -1.20
CA ASP A 79 16.89 4.63 -2.40
C ASP A 79 15.73 3.73 -2.83
N LYS A 80 15.08 3.06 -1.88
CA LYS A 80 13.91 2.21 -2.15
C LYS A 80 12.70 3.05 -2.55
N ALA A 81 12.46 4.16 -1.86
CA ALA A 81 11.41 5.11 -2.21
C ALA A 81 11.52 5.58 -3.67
N ARG A 82 12.72 6.00 -4.09
CA ARG A 82 12.98 6.44 -5.46
C ARG A 82 12.68 5.35 -6.49
N SER A 83 13.03 4.10 -6.19
CA SER A 83 12.74 2.97 -7.06
C SER A 83 11.24 2.77 -7.23
N ASP A 84 10.50 2.79 -6.12
CA ASP A 84 9.04 2.62 -6.12
C ASP A 84 8.31 3.76 -6.82
N PHE A 85 8.72 5.02 -6.60
CA PHE A 85 8.14 6.15 -7.31
C PHE A 85 8.34 6.06 -8.83
N LYS A 86 9.48 5.52 -9.30
CA LYS A 86 9.67 5.27 -10.73
C LYS A 86 8.68 4.24 -11.28
N MET A 87 8.39 3.20 -10.50
CA MET A 87 7.41 2.17 -10.86
C MET A 87 5.96 2.68 -10.81
N ALA A 88 5.68 3.69 -9.99
CA ALA A 88 4.38 4.35 -9.94
C ALA A 88 4.12 5.28 -11.15
N LEU A 89 5.15 5.67 -11.91
CA LEU A 89 4.99 6.53 -13.06
C LEU A 89 4.41 5.74 -14.25
N PRO A 90 3.53 6.36 -15.07
CA PRO A 90 3.03 5.73 -16.27
C PRO A 90 4.18 5.32 -17.20
N ASN A 91 4.06 4.18 -17.88
CA ASN A 91 5.09 3.68 -18.81
C ASN A 91 5.54 4.73 -19.85
N THR A 92 4.67 5.67 -20.22
CA THR A 92 4.99 6.78 -21.12
C THR A 92 6.09 7.71 -20.60
N TYR A 93 6.20 7.84 -19.27
CA TYR A 93 7.23 8.65 -18.60
C TYR A 93 8.55 7.88 -18.40
N GLN A 94 8.51 6.54 -18.39
CA GLN A 94 9.73 5.73 -18.33
C GLN A 94 10.46 5.72 -19.68
N LEU A 95 9.73 5.60 -20.79
CA LEU A 95 10.29 5.59 -22.14
C LEU A 95 10.90 6.94 -22.57
N SER A 96 10.39 8.07 -22.06
CA SER A 96 10.86 9.41 -22.45
C SER A 96 12.24 9.77 -21.88
N LYS A 97 12.75 9.03 -20.88
CA LYS A 97 14.10 9.21 -20.32
C LYS A 97 15.15 8.25 -20.89
N SER A 98 14.75 7.38 -21.83
CA SER A 98 15.64 6.41 -22.48
C SER A 98 16.20 6.88 -23.83
N TYR A 99 15.82 8.08 -24.28
CA TYR A 99 16.32 8.76 -25.49
C TYR A 99 17.00 10.07 -25.11
#